data_AF-A0A7V8BDP5-F1
#
_entry.id   AF-A0A7V8BDP5-F1
#
_cell.length_a   1.000
_cell.length_b   1.000
_cell.length_c   1.000
_cell.angle_alpha   90.00
_cell.angle_beta   90.00
_cell.angle_gamma   90.00
#
_symmetry.space_group_name_H-M   'P 1'
#
loop_
_entity.id
_entity.type
_entity.pdbx_description
1 polymer ?
#
loop_
_entity_poly.entity_id
_entity_poly.type
_entity_poly.pdbx_seq_one_letter_code
_entity_poly.pdbx_strand_id
1 'polypeptide(L)'
;HVAALLVVGVGVEEVVGDMVRVGGLKYRCQPHAAMGTRISDMQLAGKPIEADQTYRVAGWAPVAPGASGEPIWELVARWLRAQKTVATKQANVPELTGVAGDPGVG
;
A
#
# COMPACT_ATOMS: atom_id res chain seq x y z
N HIS A 1 11.71 5.35 -2.55
CA HIS A 1 11.10 4.28 -3.36
C HIS A 1 9.67 3.89 -2.93
N VAL A 2 9.35 3.66 -1.64
CA VAL A 2 7.98 3.32 -1.18
C VAL A 2 6.94 4.40 -1.49
N ALA A 3 7.27 5.66 -1.20
CA ALA A 3 6.37 6.79 -1.43
C ALA A 3 5.99 6.92 -2.92
N ALA A 4 6.95 6.70 -3.82
CA ALA A 4 6.73 6.78 -5.26
C ALA A 4 5.70 5.74 -5.75
N LEU A 5 5.71 4.51 -5.22
CA LEU A 5 4.76 3.46 -5.66
C LEU A 5 3.31 3.79 -5.27
N LEU A 6 3.09 4.35 -4.07
CA LEU A 6 1.78 4.81 -3.63
C LEU A 6 1.30 6.02 -4.42
N VAL A 7 2.20 6.98 -4.69
CA VAL A 7 1.89 8.16 -5.51
C VAL A 7 1.53 7.76 -6.94
N VAL A 8 2.20 6.76 -7.52
CA VAL A 8 1.84 6.21 -8.83
C VAL A 8 0.44 5.56 -8.78
N GLY A 9 0.12 4.74 -7.78
CA GLY A 9 -1.21 4.14 -7.65
C GLY A 9 -2.35 5.15 -7.42
N VAL A 10 -2.03 6.36 -6.96
CA VAL A 10 -2.99 7.43 -6.67
C VAL A 10 -3.00 8.51 -7.77
N GLY A 11 -2.06 8.46 -8.71
CA GLY A 11 -1.75 9.53 -9.65
C GLY A 11 -1.92 9.20 -11.12
N VAL A 12 -2.73 8.21 -11.49
CA VAL A 12 -3.04 7.93 -12.91
C VAL A 12 -4.54 7.90 -13.15
N GLU A 13 -5.00 8.81 -13.99
CA GLU A 13 -6.39 8.90 -14.47
C GLU A 13 -6.77 7.74 -15.41
N GLU A 14 -5.77 6.99 -15.92
CA GLU A 14 -5.94 5.89 -16.89
C GLU A 14 -5.45 4.52 -16.37
N VAL A 15 -5.64 4.20 -15.09
CA VAL A 15 -5.61 2.79 -14.67
C VAL A 15 -6.87 2.49 -13.90
N VAL A 16 -7.72 1.63 -14.46
CA VAL A 16 -8.95 1.11 -13.85
C VAL A 16 -8.61 0.04 -12.80
N GLY A 17 -7.68 0.36 -11.90
CA GLY A 17 -7.09 -0.56 -10.93
C GLY A 17 -7.19 -0.03 -9.52
N ASP A 18 -7.53 -0.91 -8.58
CA ASP A 18 -7.53 -0.60 -7.15
C ASP A 18 -6.16 -0.11 -6.67
N MET A 19 -6.18 0.74 -5.64
CA MET A 19 -4.97 1.15 -4.92
C MET A 19 -4.19 -0.06 -4.37
N VAL A 20 -2.86 0.03 -4.44
CA VAL A 20 -1.96 -0.98 -3.86
C VAL A 20 -2.19 -1.06 -2.35
N ARG A 21 -2.51 -2.27 -1.86
CA ARG A 21 -2.60 -2.53 -0.41
C ARG A 21 -1.19 -2.62 0.15
N VAL A 22 -0.92 -1.83 1.18
CA VAL A 22 0.38 -1.79 1.86
C VAL A 22 0.22 -2.22 3.31
N GLY A 23 1.17 -2.99 3.83
CA GLY A 23 1.22 -3.37 5.24
C GLY A 23 2.25 -2.50 5.99
N GLY A 24 1.94 -2.13 7.24
CA GLY A 24 2.87 -1.44 8.15
C GLY A 24 3.10 0.05 7.88
N LEU A 25 2.59 0.58 6.77
CA LEU A 25 2.65 1.99 6.42
C LEU A 25 1.32 2.70 6.69
N LYS A 26 1.34 3.70 7.57
CA LYS A 26 0.21 4.63 7.75
C LYS A 26 0.42 5.85 6.85
N TYR A 27 -0.67 6.38 6.30
CA TYR A 27 -0.67 7.60 5.51
C TYR A 27 -2.08 8.20 5.44
N ARG A 28 -2.14 9.49 5.10
CA ARG A 28 -3.36 10.22 4.77
C ARG A 28 -3.52 10.28 3.26
N CYS A 29 -4.73 10.05 2.77
CA CYS A 29 -5.11 10.18 1.37
C CYS A 29 -6.19 11.26 1.19
N GLN A 30 -6.00 12.14 0.22
CA GLN A 30 -6.95 13.16 -0.24
C GLN A 30 -7.27 12.89 -1.72
N PRO A 31 -8.26 12.03 -2.04
CA PRO A 31 -8.49 11.56 -3.40
C PRO A 31 -8.76 12.70 -4.40
N HIS A 32 -9.45 13.76 -3.97
CA HIS A 32 -9.81 14.89 -4.82
C HIS A 32 -8.73 15.98 -4.91
N ALA A 33 -7.60 15.84 -4.21
CA ALA A 33 -6.50 16.78 -4.33
C ALA A 33 -5.83 16.67 -5.71
N ALA A 34 -5.07 17.72 -6.07
CA ALA A 34 -4.26 17.71 -7.27
C ALA A 34 -3.32 16.50 -7.32
N MET A 35 -3.03 16.01 -8.51
CA MET A 35 -2.08 14.91 -8.69
C MET A 35 -0.72 15.27 -8.06
N GLY A 36 -0.11 14.30 -7.40
CA GLY A 36 1.15 14.50 -6.67
C GLY A 36 0.99 15.06 -5.25
N THR A 37 -0.19 15.55 -4.84
CA THR A 37 -0.42 16.08 -3.47
C THR A 37 -1.40 15.25 -2.65
N ARG A 38 -1.94 14.16 -3.22
CA ARG A 38 -2.96 13.32 -2.60
C ARG A 38 -2.48 12.52 -1.39
N ILE A 39 -1.18 12.31 -1.20
CA ILE A 39 -0.62 11.45 -0.14
C ILE A 39 0.26 12.28 0.81
N SER A 40 -0.03 12.18 2.12
CA SER A 40 0.67 12.90 3.19
C SER A 40 0.77 12.06 4.47
N ASP A 41 1.45 12.59 5.49
CA ASP A 41 1.58 12.00 6.83
C ASP A 41 2.07 10.54 6.84
N MET A 42 3.01 10.20 5.95
CA MET A 42 3.53 8.85 5.82
C MET A 42 4.36 8.43 7.03
N GLN A 43 3.98 7.32 7.66
CA GLN A 43 4.69 6.75 8.81
C GLN A 43 4.87 5.23 8.67
N LEU A 44 6.09 4.75 8.88
CA LEU A 44 6.43 3.33 8.93
C LEU A 44 6.68 2.93 10.39
N ALA A 45 5.91 1.97 10.91
CA ALA A 45 6.02 1.53 12.31
C ALA A 45 5.97 2.68 13.34
N GLY A 46 5.15 3.71 13.07
CA GLY A 46 4.96 4.87 13.94
C GLY A 46 6.04 5.94 13.83
N LYS A 47 6.98 5.82 12.89
CA LYS A 47 8.01 6.83 12.61
C LYS A 47 7.76 7.49 11.26
N PRO A 48 7.88 8.82 11.13
CA PRO A 48 7.86 9.49 9.85
C PRO A 48 8.84 8.85 8.85
N ILE A 49 8.43 8.79 7.59
CA ILE A 49 9.33 8.42 6.51
C ILE A 49 10.21 9.62 6.16
N GLU A 50 11.51 9.37 6.01
CA GLU A 50 12.49 10.34 5.54
C GLU A 50 12.70 10.15 4.03
N ALA A 51 12.72 11.25 3.29
CA ALA A 51 12.76 11.22 1.83
C ALA A 51 14.08 10.66 1.26
N ASP A 52 15.18 10.86 1.98
CA ASP A 52 16.54 10.46 1.63
C ASP A 52 16.90 9.04 2.11
N GLN A 53 16.00 8.38 2.84
CA GLN A 53 16.24 7.03 3.35
C GLN A 53 15.77 5.93 2.41
N THR A 54 16.51 4.81 2.46
CA THR A 54 16.17 3.59 1.73
C THR A 54 15.45 2.61 2.64
N TYR A 55 14.25 2.22 2.24
CA TYR A 55 13.41 1.27 2.95
C TYR A 55 13.37 -0.06 2.20
N ARG A 56 13.48 -1.16 2.95
CA ARG A 56 13.26 -2.49 2.39
C ARG A 56 11.77 -2.72 2.18
N VAL A 57 11.41 -3.16 0.99
CA VAL A 57 10.02 -3.43 0.59
C VAL A 57 9.95 -4.85 0.09
N ALA A 58 8.93 -5.58 0.52
CA ALA A 58 8.54 -6.85 -0.08
C ALA A 58 7.18 -6.66 -0.74
N GLY A 59 7.05 -7.16 -1.97
CA GLY A 59 5.80 -7.15 -2.73
C GLY A 59 5.76 -8.36 -3.64
N TRP A 60 4.55 -8.76 -4.03
CA TRP A 60 4.32 -9.82 -5.02
C TRP A 60 3.61 -9.24 -6.24
N ALA A 61 3.62 -9.96 -7.37
CA ALA A 61 3.04 -9.53 -8.63
C ALA A 61 3.53 -8.13 -9.09
N PRO A 62 4.85 -7.94 -9.29
CA PRO A 62 5.35 -6.66 -9.76
C PRO A 62 4.84 -6.38 -11.18
N VAL A 63 4.53 -5.11 -11.43
CA VAL A 63 4.18 -4.62 -12.78
C VAL A 63 5.42 -4.66 -13.71
N ALA A 64 6.62 -4.65 -13.14
CA ALA A 64 7.86 -4.75 -13.89
C ALA A 64 8.17 -6.19 -14.32
N PRO A 65 8.64 -6.41 -15.57
CA PRO A 65 9.09 -7.72 -16.03
C PRO A 65 10.35 -8.17 -15.26
N GLY A 66 10.53 -9.49 -15.12
CA GLY A 66 11.73 -10.07 -14.50
C GLY A 66 11.65 -10.33 -12.99
N ALA A 67 10.45 -10.44 -12.44
CA ALA A 67 10.26 -10.88 -11.06
C ALA A 67 10.93 -12.24 -10.82
N SER A 68 11.80 -12.32 -9.81
CA SER A 68 12.43 -13.56 -9.36
C SER A 68 12.16 -13.79 -7.89
N GLY A 69 12.10 -15.05 -7.47
CA GLY A 69 11.86 -15.44 -6.09
C GLY A 69 10.91 -16.62 -5.96
N GLU A 70 10.70 -17.07 -4.72
CA GLU A 70 9.71 -18.09 -4.40
C GLU A 70 8.31 -17.57 -4.75
N PRO A 71 7.46 -18.38 -5.41
CA PRO A 71 6.09 -17.98 -5.65
C PRO A 71 5.34 -17.71 -4.35
N ILE A 72 4.56 -16.63 -4.32
CA ILE A 72 3.90 -16.21 -3.07
C ILE A 72 3.00 -17.29 -2.47
N TRP A 73 2.33 -18.08 -3.31
CA TRP A 73 1.46 -19.14 -2.83
C TRP A 73 2.21 -20.25 -2.10
N GLU A 74 3.45 -20.57 -2.48
CA GLU A 74 4.29 -21.53 -1.76
C GLU A 74 4.69 -20.99 -0.38
N LEU A 75 5.11 -19.72 -0.33
CA LEU A 75 5.48 -19.05 0.91
C LEU A 75 4.29 -18.98 1.88
N VAL A 76 3.13 -18.54 1.39
CA VAL A 76 1.91 -18.41 2.19
C VAL A 76 1.40 -19.79 2.64
N ALA A 77 1.39 -20.80 1.76
CA ALA A 77 0.98 -22.15 2.12
C ALA A 77 1.86 -22.74 3.22
N ARG A 78 3.18 -22.59 3.12
CA ARG A 78 4.13 -23.01 4.15
C ARG A 78 3.91 -22.28 5.48
N TRP A 79 3.71 -20.97 5.44
CA TRP A 79 3.42 -20.18 6.63
C TRP A 79 2.09 -20.59 7.28
N LEU A 80 1.03 -20.77 6.50
CA LEU A 80 -0.29 -21.21 6.99
C LEU A 80 -0.23 -22.60 7.62
N ARG A 81 0.49 -23.56 7.02
CA ARG A 81 0.66 -24.90 7.61
C ARG A 81 1.37 -24.86 8.97
N ALA A 82 2.29 -23.91 9.16
CA ALA A 82 2.94 -23.69 10.45
C ALA A 82 2.01 -22.98 11.46
N GLN A 83 1.14 -22.09 10.99
CA GLN A 83 0.17 -21.34 11.80
C GLN A 83 -1.17 -22.09 11.85
N LYS A 84 -1.29 -23.06 12.76
CA LYS A 84 -2.51 -23.87 12.97
C LYS A 84 -3.81 -23.05 13.06
N THR A 85 -3.71 -21.81 13.54
CA THR A 85 -4.82 -20.84 13.57
C THR A 85 -4.29 -19.45 13.27
N VAL A 86 -5.00 -18.69 12.43
CA VAL A 86 -4.62 -17.34 12.02
C VAL A 86 -5.63 -16.34 12.61
N ALA A 87 -5.14 -15.39 13.39
CA ALA A 87 -5.97 -14.29 13.89
C ALA A 87 -6.19 -13.25 12.77
N THR A 88 -7.40 -12.68 12.71
CA THR A 88 -7.66 -11.53 11.87
C THR A 88 -6.89 -10.33 12.40
N LYS A 89 -6.16 -9.65 11.51
CA LYS A 89 -5.49 -8.39 11.83
C LYS A 89 -6.36 -7.23 11.38
N GLN A 90 -6.29 -6.11 12.09
CA GLN A 90 -6.91 -4.88 11.64
C GLN A 90 -6.32 -4.50 10.28
N ALA A 91 -7.20 -4.21 9.32
CA ALA A 91 -6.79 -3.79 7.99
C ALA A 91 -6.00 -2.48 8.08
N ASN A 92 -4.92 -2.37 7.31
CA ASN A 92 -4.18 -1.13 7.18
C ASN A 92 -4.90 -0.24 6.15
N VAL A 93 -5.85 0.54 6.63
CA VAL A 93 -6.66 1.47 5.82
C VAL A 93 -6.09 2.87 5.96
N PRO A 94 -5.89 3.63 4.86
CA PRO A 94 -5.44 5.01 4.96
C PRO A 94 -6.48 5.89 5.62
N GLU A 95 -6.03 6.98 6.22
CA GLU A 95 -6.92 8.04 6.66
C GLU A 95 -7.41 8.81 5.42
N LEU A 96 -8.70 8.68 5.10
CA LEU A 96 -9.30 9.42 3.99
C LEU A 96 -9.81 10.77 4.48
N THR A 97 -9.46 11.85 3.77
CA THR A 97 -9.95 13.19 4.07
C THR A 97 -10.48 13.88 2.82
N GLY A 98 -11.43 14.79 3.01
CA GLY A 98 -12.07 15.51 1.91
C GLY A 98 -13.06 14.67 1.08
N VAL A 99 -13.40 13.46 1.53
CA VAL A 99 -14.28 12.50 0.82
C VAL A 99 -15.75 12.56 1.27
N ALA A 100 -16.13 13.61 2.00
CA ALA A 100 -17.50 13.73 2.52
C ALA A 100 -18.50 13.84 1.36
N GLY A 101 -19.43 12.88 1.27
CA GLY A 101 -20.43 12.80 0.21
C GLY A 101 -19.94 12.16 -1.10
N ASP A 102 -18.74 11.55 -1.10
CA ASP A 102 -18.27 10.77 -2.25
C ASP A 102 -19.00 9.40 -2.28
N PRO A 103 -19.82 9.11 -3.31
CA PRO A 103 -20.56 7.85 -3.42
C PRO A 103 -19.66 6.62 -3.61
N GLY A 104 -18.39 6.81 -3.95
CA GLY A 104 -17.38 5.75 -4.06
C GLY A 104 -16.68 5.43 -2.73
N VAL A 105 -16.91 6.24 -1.69
CA VAL A 105 -16.23 6.14 -0.39
C VAL A 105 -17.28 5.98 0.73
N GLY A 106 -18.14 4.96 0.60
CA GLY A 106 -19.04 4.50 1.67
C GLY A 106 -20.29 5.35 1.89
#